data_AF-A0A7J2UU01-F1
#
_entry.id   AF-A0A7J2UU01-F1
#
_cell.length_a   1.000
_cell.length_b   1.000
_cell.length_c   1.000
_cell.angle_alpha   90.00
_cell.angle_beta   90.00
_cell.angle_gamma   90.00
#
_symmetry.space_group_name_H-M   'P 1'
#
loop_
_entity.id
_entity.type
_entity.pdbx_description
1 polymer ?
#
loop_
_entity_poly.entity_id
_entity_poly.type
_entity_poly.pdbx_seq_one_letter_code
_entity_poly.pdbx_strand_id
1 'polypeptide(L)'
;QQRDVIGFMLKETRRVGTVLCTLEEHNTLGSLSGPETVIPMYLADNVIHLRFVAAGSGVSRTVKIVKARSTRHSEVEHPYSILKGLGVVVKSGEVKEEITTQIPSTLKDELRPYAGRIPTSVYRRLHKALNELEDADFENLSVDEVLKYILMEYPPKKGDDKQ
;
A
#
# COMPACT_ATOMS: atom_id res chain seq x y z
N GLN A 1 7.52 26.32 -7.45
CA GLN A 1 6.50 27.15 -6.76
C GLN A 1 5.27 26.34 -6.36
N GLN A 2 4.43 25.83 -7.28
CA GLN A 2 3.22 25.06 -6.92
C GLN A 2 3.54 23.82 -6.05
N ARG A 3 4.55 23.03 -6.43
CA ARG A 3 5.04 21.89 -5.64
C ARG A 3 5.44 22.28 -4.21
N ASP A 4 6.11 23.41 -4.06
CA ASP A 4 6.67 23.83 -2.78
C ASP A 4 5.58 24.33 -1.83
N VAL A 5 4.57 25.04 -2.37
CA VAL A 5 3.39 25.47 -1.62
C VAL A 5 2.54 24.27 -1.17
N ILE A 6 2.25 23.34 -2.09
CA ILE A 6 1.45 22.14 -1.77
C ILE A 6 2.21 21.25 -0.80
N GLY A 7 3.52 21.07 -1.00
CA GLY A 7 4.38 20.30 -0.10
C GLY A 7 4.42 20.91 1.29
N PHE A 8 4.55 22.24 1.39
CA PHE A 8 4.47 22.95 2.67
C PHE A 8 3.11 22.73 3.35
N MET A 9 2.00 22.92 2.62
CA MET A 9 0.66 22.70 3.14
C MET A 9 0.47 21.29 3.70
N LEU A 10 0.80 20.25 2.92
CA LEU A 10 0.66 18.85 3.34
C LEU A 10 1.55 18.51 4.54
N LYS A 11 2.75 19.11 4.60
CA LYS A 11 3.68 18.91 5.72
C LYS A 11 3.14 19.52 7.01
N GLU A 12 2.63 20.74 6.95
CA GLU A 12 2.10 21.41 8.15
C GLU A 12 0.77 20.81 8.60
N THR A 13 -0.14 20.45 7.67
CA THR A 13 -1.42 19.83 8.04
C THR A 13 -1.24 18.46 8.70
N ARG A 14 -0.26 17.66 8.25
CA ARG A 14 0.10 16.39 8.88
C ARG A 14 0.51 16.53 10.35
N ARG A 15 1.03 17.69 10.78
CA ARG A 15 1.38 17.95 12.19
C ARG A 15 0.16 18.21 13.06
N VAL A 16 -0.97 18.59 12.47
CA VAL A 16 -2.23 18.88 13.15
C VAL A 16 -3.07 17.62 13.26
N GLY A 17 -3.17 16.82 12.19
CA GLY A 17 -3.93 15.57 12.20
C GLY A 17 -4.20 15.00 10.80
N THR A 18 -5.18 14.09 10.71
CA THR A 18 -5.63 13.50 9.45
C THR A 18 -6.43 14.51 8.64
N VAL A 19 -6.06 14.71 7.36
CA VAL A 19 -6.71 15.67 6.48
C VAL A 19 -7.19 14.99 5.20
N LEU A 20 -8.40 15.36 4.78
CA LEU A 20 -8.96 15.04 3.47
C LEU A 20 -8.94 16.29 2.60
N CYS A 21 -8.21 16.24 1.48
CA CYS A 21 -8.16 17.31 0.49
C CYS A 21 -8.82 16.86 -0.80
N THR A 22 -9.67 17.71 -1.38
CA THR A 22 -10.28 17.45 -2.70
C THR A 22 -9.46 18.11 -3.80
N LEU A 23 -9.34 17.44 -4.94
CA LEU A 23 -8.72 17.96 -6.14
C LEU A 23 -9.62 17.68 -7.33
N GLU A 24 -9.86 18.68 -8.16
CA GLU A 24 -10.69 18.57 -9.35
C GLU A 24 -9.86 18.17 -10.56
N GLU A 25 -10.37 17.19 -11.33
CA GLU A 25 -9.80 16.78 -12.60
C GLU A 25 -10.62 17.38 -13.74
N HIS A 26 -9.98 18.11 -14.64
CA HIS A 26 -10.65 18.84 -15.73
C HIS A 26 -10.61 18.10 -17.08
N ASN A 27 -10.07 16.87 -17.13
CA ASN A 27 -9.88 16.14 -18.38
C ASN A 27 -11.03 15.15 -18.67
N THR A 28 -11.41 15.01 -19.94
CA THR A 28 -12.56 14.22 -20.41
C THR A 28 -12.36 12.70 -20.33
N LEU A 29 -11.14 12.23 -20.01
CA LEU A 29 -10.78 10.81 -20.04
C LEU A 29 -10.44 10.19 -18.66
N GLY A 30 -10.66 10.90 -17.55
CA GLY A 30 -10.42 10.35 -16.20
C GLY A 30 -8.96 9.90 -16.01
N SER A 31 -8.03 10.60 -16.65
CA SER A 31 -6.61 10.30 -16.66
C SER A 31 -5.90 11.26 -15.70
N LEU A 32 -5.34 10.69 -14.63
CA LEU A 32 -4.57 11.38 -13.59
C LEU A 32 -3.21 11.94 -14.06
N SER A 33 -3.05 12.12 -15.37
CA SER A 33 -1.79 12.47 -16.04
C SER A 33 -1.60 13.98 -16.21
N GLY A 34 -2.60 14.79 -15.86
CA GLY A 34 -2.50 16.25 -15.95
C GLY A 34 -1.50 16.80 -14.94
N PRO A 35 -0.69 17.82 -15.28
CA PRO A 35 0.28 18.40 -14.34
C PRO A 35 -0.39 18.91 -13.04
N GLU A 36 -1.64 19.38 -13.13
CA GLU A 36 -2.44 19.82 -11.99
C GLU A 36 -2.80 18.67 -11.03
N THR A 37 -2.92 17.44 -11.52
CA THR A 37 -3.22 16.26 -10.70
C THR A 37 -1.97 15.54 -10.23
N VAL A 38 -0.95 15.46 -11.10
CA VAL A 38 0.28 14.70 -10.85
C VAL A 38 1.06 15.25 -9.65
N ILE A 39 1.25 16.57 -9.55
CA ILE A 39 2.09 17.16 -8.49
C ILE A 39 1.48 16.92 -7.09
N PRO A 40 0.21 17.27 -6.81
CA PRO A 40 -0.41 16.97 -5.53
C PRO A 40 -0.46 15.48 -5.22
N MET A 41 -0.80 14.65 -6.22
CA MET A 41 -0.86 13.19 -6.05
C MET A 41 0.49 12.59 -5.66
N TYR A 42 1.58 13.05 -6.28
CA TYR A 42 2.92 12.54 -5.97
C TYR A 42 3.31 12.86 -4.52
N LEU A 43 3.00 14.08 -4.06
CA LEU A 43 3.33 14.54 -2.73
C LEU A 43 2.48 13.89 -1.63
N ALA A 44 1.18 13.68 -1.88
CA ALA A 44 0.24 13.13 -0.90
C ALA A 44 0.67 11.76 -0.36
N ASP A 45 0.36 11.45 0.90
CA ASP A 45 0.61 10.11 1.46
C ASP A 45 -0.40 9.09 0.92
N ASN A 46 -1.66 9.50 0.76
CA ASN A 46 -2.75 8.68 0.23
C ASN A 46 -3.47 9.40 -0.91
N VAL A 47 -3.92 8.66 -1.93
CA VAL A 47 -4.65 9.18 -3.08
C VAL A 47 -5.85 8.27 -3.37
N ILE A 48 -7.05 8.86 -3.32
CA ILE A 48 -8.32 8.22 -3.67
C ILE A 48 -8.86 8.91 -4.92
N HIS A 49 -9.11 8.14 -5.98
CA HIS A 49 -9.68 8.64 -7.23
C HIS A 49 -11.16 8.26 -7.32
N LEU A 50 -12.01 9.27 -7.46
CA LEU A 50 -13.43 9.12 -7.72
C LEU A 50 -13.68 9.37 -9.22
N ARG A 51 -14.00 8.32 -9.96
CA ARG A 51 -14.30 8.41 -11.39
C ARG A 51 -15.80 8.46 -11.63
N PHE A 52 -16.19 9.34 -12.53
CA PHE A 52 -17.54 9.42 -13.10
C PHE A 52 -17.42 9.27 -14.61
N VAL A 53 -18.14 8.30 -15.17
CA VAL A 53 -18.21 8.08 -16.62
C VAL A 53 -19.66 8.14 -17.05
N ALA A 54 -19.98 9.06 -17.95
CA ALA A 54 -21.26 9.10 -18.65
C ALA A 54 -21.07 8.48 -20.03
N ALA A 55 -21.68 7.32 -20.27
CA ALA A 55 -21.61 6.62 -21.55
C ALA A 55 -23.02 6.24 -22.00
N GLY A 56 -23.45 6.78 -23.15
CA GLY A 56 -24.81 6.59 -23.65
C GLY A 56 -25.86 7.10 -22.66
N SER A 57 -26.81 6.24 -22.27
CA SER A 57 -27.85 6.53 -21.27
C SER A 57 -27.44 6.21 -19.83
N GLY A 58 -26.27 5.62 -19.63
CA GLY A 58 -25.79 5.15 -18.33
C GLY A 58 -24.79 6.10 -17.68
N VAL A 59 -24.84 6.14 -16.35
CA VAL A 59 -23.83 6.78 -15.52
C VAL A 59 -23.16 5.72 -14.66
N SER A 60 -21.84 5.64 -14.73
CA SER A 60 -21.02 4.78 -13.88
C SER A 60 -20.18 5.61 -12.93
N ARG A 61 -20.08 5.16 -11.68
CA ARG A 61 -19.29 5.78 -10.61
C ARG A 61 -18.40 4.71 -9.99
N THR A 62 -17.09 4.91 -10.05
CA THR A 62 -16.11 4.00 -9.44
C THR A 62 -15.14 4.75 -8.54
N VAL A 63 -14.66 4.09 -7.49
CA VAL A 63 -13.62 4.57 -6.59
C VAL A 63 -12.43 3.64 -6.66
N LYS A 64 -11.23 4.22 -6.71
CA LYS A 64 -9.96 3.49 -6.65
C LYS A 64 -9.02 4.15 -5.65
N ILE A 65 -8.36 3.34 -4.83
CA ILE A 65 -7.20 3.81 -4.07
C ILE A 65 -6.01 3.71 -5.01
N VAL A 66 -5.45 4.85 -5.40
CA VAL A 66 -4.32 4.93 -6.35
C VAL A 66 -3.00 4.75 -5.63
N LYS A 67 -2.94 5.20 -4.38
CA LYS A 67 -1.76 5.13 -3.53
C LYS A 67 -2.18 5.15 -2.08
N ALA A 68 -1.63 4.26 -1.27
CA ALA A 68 -1.58 4.42 0.18
C ALA A 68 -0.17 4.08 0.68
N ARG A 69 0.54 5.07 1.23
CA ARG A 69 1.91 4.83 1.72
C ARG A 69 1.88 3.97 2.97
N SER A 70 2.69 2.91 2.97
CA SER A 70 2.92 2.03 4.12
C SER A 70 1.71 1.21 4.58
N THR A 71 0.68 1.06 3.75
CA THR A 71 -0.51 0.25 4.03
C THR A 71 -1.03 -0.43 2.76
N ARG A 72 -1.55 -1.66 2.88
CA ARG A 72 -2.29 -2.31 1.79
C ARG A 72 -3.57 -1.55 1.47
N HIS A 73 -4.03 -1.67 0.23
CA HIS A 73 -5.33 -1.23 -0.21
C HIS A 73 -5.80 -2.08 -1.38
N SER A 74 -7.10 -2.05 -1.68
CA SER A 74 -7.61 -2.70 -2.88
C SER A 74 -6.98 -2.10 -4.14
N GLU A 75 -6.52 -2.96 -5.04
CA GLU A 75 -5.92 -2.59 -6.33
C GLU A 75 -6.96 -2.38 -7.45
N VAL A 76 -8.18 -2.85 -7.22
CA VAL A 76 -9.27 -2.81 -8.20
C VAL A 76 -10.17 -1.59 -8.01
N GLU A 77 -10.92 -1.25 -9.05
CA GLU A 77 -11.95 -0.21 -8.98
C GLU A 77 -13.22 -0.78 -8.35
N HIS A 78 -13.81 -0.05 -7.40
CA HIS A 78 -15.06 -0.43 -6.76
C HIS A 78 -16.20 0.49 -7.19
N PRO A 79 -17.38 -0.06 -7.57
CA PRO A 79 -18.53 0.78 -7.84
C PRO A 79 -19.03 1.44 -6.56
N TYR A 80 -19.47 2.69 -6.66
CA TYR A 80 -20.11 3.39 -5.54
C TYR A 80 -21.39 4.11 -5.98
N SER A 81 -22.27 4.35 -5.01
CA SER A 81 -23.49 5.13 -5.17
C SER A 81 -23.57 6.23 -4.13
N ILE A 82 -24.22 7.35 -4.45
CA ILE A 82 -24.51 8.41 -3.48
C ILE A 82 -25.98 8.32 -3.13
N LEU A 83 -26.29 7.95 -1.90
CA LEU A 83 -27.65 7.81 -1.40
C LEU A 83 -28.00 8.95 -0.45
N LYS A 84 -29.17 9.53 -0.61
CA LYS A 84 -29.65 10.60 0.28
C LYS A 84 -29.72 10.08 1.72
N GLY A 85 -29.09 10.81 2.65
CA GLY A 85 -29.01 10.45 4.06
C GLY A 85 -27.83 9.53 4.44
N LEU A 86 -27.37 8.65 3.53
CA LEU A 86 -26.23 7.77 3.78
C LEU A 86 -24.91 8.28 3.20
N GLY A 87 -24.97 9.13 2.17
CA GLY A 87 -23.77 9.63 1.49
C GLY A 87 -23.20 8.59 0.53
N VAL A 88 -21.87 8.50 0.48
CA VAL A 88 -21.14 7.61 -0.44
C VAL A 88 -21.16 6.19 0.10
N VAL A 89 -21.74 5.27 -0.67
CA VAL A 89 -21.80 3.84 -0.38
C VAL A 89 -20.95 3.11 -1.42
N VAL A 90 -19.82 2.56 -0.98
CA VAL A 90 -18.93 1.72 -1.80
C VAL A 90 -19.44 0.28 -1.75
N LYS A 91 -19.62 -0.34 -2.90
CA LYS A 91 -20.01 -1.75 -2.99
C LYS A 91 -18.75 -2.59 -3.03
N SER A 92 -18.70 -3.64 -2.20
CA SER A 92 -17.65 -4.64 -2.29
C SER A 92 -17.62 -5.21 -3.71
N GLY A 93 -16.47 -5.10 -4.37
CA GLY A 93 -16.22 -5.90 -5.57
C GLY A 93 -16.08 -7.36 -5.17
N GLU A 94 -15.97 -8.27 -6.15
CA GLU A 94 -15.60 -9.65 -5.88
C GLU A 94 -14.15 -9.72 -5.37
N VAL A 95 -13.93 -9.41 -4.10
CA VAL A 95 -12.64 -9.59 -3.44
C VAL A 95 -12.70 -10.94 -2.75
N LYS A 96 -12.19 -11.96 -3.45
CA LYS A 96 -11.88 -13.27 -2.87
C LYS A 96 -10.38 -13.32 -2.57
N GLU A 97 -9.96 -12.65 -1.52
CA GLU A 97 -8.67 -12.99 -0.91
C GLU A 97 -8.99 -13.68 0.41
N GLU A 98 -8.75 -15.00 0.46
CA GLU A 98 -8.73 -15.71 1.73
C GLU A 98 -7.55 -15.13 2.52
N ILE A 99 -7.84 -14.54 3.68
CA ILE A 99 -6.80 -14.04 4.57
C ILE A 99 -6.10 -15.25 5.18
N THR A 100 -4.92 -15.58 4.66
CA THR A 100 -4.06 -16.65 5.16
C THR A 100 -2.72 -16.07 5.63
N THR A 101 -2.05 -16.74 6.57
CA THR A 101 -0.76 -16.32 7.14
C THR A 101 0.29 -17.42 7.10
N GLN A 102 0.18 -18.36 6.16
CA GLN A 102 1.07 -19.51 6.04
C GLN A 102 2.48 -19.12 5.60
N ILE A 103 2.62 -18.17 4.68
CA ILE A 103 3.90 -17.68 4.18
C ILE A 103 4.67 -16.97 5.30
N PRO A 104 4.11 -15.96 6.03
CA PRO A 104 4.82 -15.33 7.14
C PRO A 104 5.11 -16.29 8.30
N SER A 105 4.26 -17.29 8.59
CA SER A 105 4.58 -18.28 9.62
C SER A 105 5.74 -19.18 9.21
N THR A 106 5.74 -19.67 7.98
CA THR A 106 6.82 -20.53 7.46
C THR A 106 8.13 -19.77 7.41
N LEU A 107 8.12 -18.52 6.95
CA LEU A 107 9.31 -17.68 6.89
C LEU A 107 9.90 -17.37 8.28
N LYS A 108 9.07 -17.25 9.33
CA LYS A 108 9.57 -17.14 10.71
C LYS A 108 10.36 -18.38 11.12
N ASP A 109 9.82 -19.55 10.79
CA ASP A 109 10.44 -20.83 11.14
C ASP A 109 11.77 -21.02 10.39
N GLU A 110 11.83 -20.66 9.12
CA GLU A 110 13.06 -20.70 8.32
C GLU A 110 14.10 -19.65 8.72
N LEU A 111 13.68 -18.54 9.35
CA LEU A 111 14.61 -17.55 9.91
C LEU A 111 15.21 -17.97 11.26
N ARG A 112 14.61 -18.93 11.99
CA ARG A 112 15.11 -19.37 13.32
C ARG A 112 16.58 -19.81 13.32
N PRO A 113 17.10 -20.59 12.35
CA PRO A 113 18.51 -21.01 12.31
C PRO A 113 19.50 -19.84 12.20
N TYR A 114 19.05 -18.68 11.73
CA TYR A 114 19.86 -17.47 11.59
C TYR A 114 19.79 -16.55 12.83
N ALA A 115 19.01 -16.94 13.85
CA ALA A 115 18.97 -16.24 15.13
C ALA A 115 20.38 -16.22 15.76
N GLY A 116 20.92 -15.02 16.00
CA GLY A 116 22.28 -14.82 16.50
C GLY A 116 23.37 -14.70 15.42
N ARG A 117 23.10 -15.12 14.18
CA ARG A 117 23.99 -14.87 13.03
C ARG A 117 23.70 -13.52 12.37
N ILE A 118 22.45 -13.09 12.40
CA ILE A 118 22.02 -11.74 11.98
C ILE A 118 21.97 -10.83 13.22
N PRO A 119 22.28 -9.52 13.10
CA PRO A 119 22.15 -8.59 14.22
C PRO A 119 20.78 -8.66 14.89
N THR A 120 20.75 -8.78 16.23
CA THR A 120 19.53 -8.98 17.03
C THR A 120 18.46 -7.91 16.78
N SER A 121 18.87 -6.66 16.53
CA SER A 121 17.97 -5.56 16.20
C SER A 121 17.25 -5.75 14.86
N VAL A 122 17.92 -6.34 13.86
CA VAL A 122 17.35 -6.67 12.55
C VAL A 122 16.42 -7.86 12.70
N TYR A 123 16.87 -8.94 13.34
CA TYR A 123 16.06 -10.14 13.56
C TYR A 123 14.74 -9.84 14.24
N ARG A 124 14.76 -9.03 15.32
CA ARG A 124 13.55 -8.59 16.02
C ARG A 124 12.61 -7.75 15.14
N ARG A 125 13.16 -6.88 14.28
CA ARG A 125 12.36 -6.08 13.34
C ARG A 125 11.68 -6.95 12.29
N LEU A 126 12.41 -7.90 11.69
CA LEU A 126 11.87 -8.85 10.74
C LEU A 126 10.76 -9.68 11.38
N HIS A 127 10.99 -10.23 12.57
CA HIS A 127 10.00 -11.03 13.26
C HIS A 127 8.74 -10.25 13.63
N LYS A 128 8.88 -8.96 13.97
CA LYS A 128 7.73 -8.07 14.19
C LYS A 128 6.96 -7.84 12.89
N ALA A 129 7.66 -7.51 11.80
CA ALA A 129 7.03 -7.29 10.50
C ALA A 129 6.25 -8.53 10.04
N LEU A 130 6.84 -9.73 10.13
CA LEU A 130 6.16 -10.98 9.77
C LEU A 130 4.94 -11.33 10.66
N ASN A 131 4.72 -10.66 11.79
CA ASN A 131 3.48 -10.81 12.58
C ASN A 131 2.34 -9.95 12.01
N GLU A 132 2.66 -8.94 11.22
CA GLU A 132 1.74 -7.96 10.66
C GLU A 132 1.44 -8.23 9.17
N LEU A 133 2.08 -9.25 8.57
CA LEU A 133 1.90 -9.64 7.17
C LEU A 133 0.96 -10.85 7.02
N GLU A 134 0.29 -10.88 5.88
CA GLU A 134 -0.56 -11.95 5.34
C GLU A 134 0.05 -12.53 4.07
N ASP A 135 -0.43 -13.68 3.59
CA ASP A 135 0.12 -14.35 2.41
C ASP A 135 0.04 -13.47 1.15
N ALA A 136 -1.01 -12.65 1.07
CA ALA A 136 -1.18 -11.70 -0.02
C ALA A 136 -0.11 -10.59 -0.06
N ASP A 137 0.63 -10.32 1.04
CA ASP A 137 1.75 -9.38 1.06
C ASP A 137 2.99 -9.88 0.31
N PHE A 138 3.04 -11.18 0.01
CA PHE A 138 4.15 -11.81 -0.68
C PHE A 138 3.91 -11.90 -2.19
N GLU A 139 2.71 -11.55 -2.67
CA GLU A 139 2.30 -11.61 -4.08
C GLU A 139 2.70 -12.95 -4.75
N ASN A 140 3.74 -12.93 -5.60
CA ASN A 140 4.25 -14.10 -6.32
C ASN A 140 5.58 -14.63 -5.77
N LEU A 141 6.04 -14.12 -4.64
CA LEU A 141 7.31 -14.51 -4.03
C LEU A 141 7.14 -15.78 -3.18
N SER A 142 7.97 -16.77 -3.46
CA SER A 142 8.10 -17.94 -2.60
C SER A 142 8.85 -17.62 -1.30
N VAL A 143 8.64 -18.45 -0.28
CA VAL A 143 9.34 -18.35 1.01
C VAL A 143 10.86 -18.35 0.80
N ASP A 144 11.36 -19.24 -0.07
CA ASP A 144 12.79 -19.37 -0.41
C ASP A 144 13.37 -18.09 -1.03
N GLU A 145 12.63 -17.45 -1.94
CA GLU A 145 13.07 -16.20 -2.57
C GLU A 145 13.16 -15.07 -1.56
N VAL A 146 12.15 -14.94 -0.69
CA VAL A 146 12.15 -13.91 0.35
C VAL A 146 13.28 -14.15 1.34
N LEU A 147 13.47 -15.39 1.79
CA LEU A 147 14.57 -15.75 2.67
C LEU A 147 15.92 -15.41 2.02
N LYS A 148 16.11 -15.76 0.75
CA LYS A 148 17.32 -15.43 -0.01
C LYS A 148 17.57 -13.93 -0.04
N TYR A 149 16.56 -13.11 -0.33
CA TYR A 149 16.72 -11.65 -0.33
C TYR A 149 17.09 -11.10 1.06
N ILE A 150 16.46 -11.62 2.12
CA ILE A 150 16.80 -11.23 3.50
C ILE A 150 18.26 -11.57 3.81
N LEU A 151 18.74 -12.76 3.43
CA LEU A 151 20.11 -13.19 3.69
C LEU A 151 21.15 -12.49 2.81
N MET A 152 20.77 -12.04 1.61
CA MET A 152 21.62 -11.19 0.76
C MET A 152 21.81 -9.81 1.37
N GLU A 153 20.74 -9.22 1.92
CA GLU A 153 20.79 -7.91 2.57
C GLU A 153 21.46 -7.96 3.95
N TYR A 154 21.18 -9.01 4.72
CA TYR A 154 21.70 -9.23 6.06
C TYR A 154 22.48 -10.54 6.13
N PRO A 155 23.68 -10.57 5.51
CA PRO A 155 24.49 -11.78 5.50
C PRO A 155 24.81 -12.22 6.93
N PRO A 156 24.58 -13.50 7.26
CA PRO A 156 24.89 -14.02 8.58
C PRO A 156 26.39 -13.85 8.85
N LYS A 157 26.75 -13.44 10.06
CA LYS A 157 28.14 -13.46 10.51
C LYS A 157 28.67 -14.88 10.30
N LYS A 158 29.81 -15.02 9.60
CA LYS A 158 30.54 -16.29 9.53
C LYS A 158 30.79 -16.74 10.98
N GLY A 159 30.12 -17.83 11.39
CA GLY A 159 30.53 -18.55 12.58
C GLY A 159 31.84 -19.24 12.26
N ASP A 160 32.79 -19.22 13.19
CA ASP A 160 33.99 -20.05 13.14
C ASP A 160 33.58 -21.49 12.85
N ASP A 161 33.94 -22.00 11.67
CA ASP A 161 34.00 -23.44 11.40
C ASP A 161 35.08 -24.02 12.32
N LYS A 162 34.71 -24.29 13.58
CA LYS A 162 35.51 -25.19 14.40
C LYS A 162 35.22 -26.61 13.94
N GLN A 163 36.21 -27.12 13.20
CA GLN A 163 36.50 -28.55 13.02
C GLN A 163 36.29 -29.36 14.30
#